data_AF-A0A2G9UB96-F1
#
_entry.id   AF-A0A2G9UB96-F1
#
_cell.length_a   1.000
_cell.length_b   1.000
_cell.length_c   1.000
_cell.angle_alpha   90.00
_cell.angle_beta   90.00
_cell.angle_gamma   90.00
#
_symmetry.space_group_name_H-M   'P 1'
#
loop_
_entity.id
_entity.type
_entity.pdbx_description
1 polymer ?
#
loop_
_entity_poly.entity_id
_entity_poly.type
_entity_poly.pdbx_seq_one_letter_code
_entity_poly.pdbx_strand_id
1 'polypeptide(L)'
;MKEHSGEDQGCAMCCYLLCPPVPDEITRKLAFHPPKGTYSAHLHSDPEVQIRNASKLVRKQFRIKPEQLTKCPYSEYEEVVRNVECFTLRTALGNFIIAVKCSPQTPGTEERIKNSVVIFSQPNASDLGEYLQPYHMNIPMMAELLGTDVYAFDYSG
;
A
#
# COMPACT_ATOMS: atom_id res chain seq x y z
N MET A 1 23.04 53.20 15.16
CA MET A 1 21.73 52.51 15.23
C MET A 1 21.35 52.20 13.79
N LYS A 2 21.23 50.91 13.47
CA LYS A 2 21.18 50.37 12.10
C LYS A 2 19.88 50.73 11.37
N GLU A 3 20.03 51.05 10.09
CA GLU A 3 19.00 51.25 9.07
C GLU A 3 18.42 49.92 8.51
N HIS A 4 17.36 50.09 7.71
CA HIS A 4 16.83 49.27 6.60
C HIS A 4 15.72 48.25 6.93
N SER A 5 14.46 48.54 6.58
CA SER A 5 13.76 48.29 5.28
C SER A 5 13.51 46.79 5.08
N GLY A 6 12.29 46.28 4.99
CA GLY A 6 11.32 46.49 3.92
C GLY A 6 10.68 45.11 3.62
N GLU A 7 9.48 45.14 3.07
CA GLU A 7 8.63 44.04 2.57
C GLU A 7 9.26 42.65 2.36
N ASP A 8 8.65 41.59 2.94
CA ASP A 8 8.77 40.23 2.37
C ASP A 8 7.69 39.22 2.87
N GLN A 9 6.41 39.61 2.85
CA GLN A 9 5.30 38.67 3.11
C GLN A 9 4.64 38.11 1.83
N GLY A 10 5.13 38.48 0.64
CA GLY A 10 4.58 38.03 -0.64
C GLY A 10 5.32 36.86 -1.31
N CYS A 11 6.51 36.47 -0.84
CA CYS A 11 7.43 35.65 -1.65
C CYS A 11 7.32 34.13 -1.40
N ALA A 12 6.87 33.67 -0.24
CA ALA A 12 6.88 32.24 0.08
C ALA A 12 5.90 31.39 -0.74
N MET A 13 4.78 31.97 -1.20
CA MET A 13 3.73 31.23 -1.91
C MET A 13 4.00 31.10 -3.42
N CYS A 14 4.68 32.08 -4.03
CA CYS A 14 5.07 32.04 -5.44
C CYS A 14 6.19 31.01 -5.72
N CYS A 15 7.07 30.76 -4.74
CA CYS A 15 8.11 29.74 -4.87
C CYS A 15 7.58 28.30 -4.91
N TYR A 16 6.36 28.02 -4.43
CA TYR A 16 5.71 26.71 -4.54
C TYR A 16 5.09 26.44 -5.91
N LEU A 17 4.64 27.49 -6.61
CA LEU A 17 3.92 27.36 -7.88
C LEU A 17 4.82 27.52 -9.11
N LEU A 18 5.94 28.25 -9.00
CA LEU A 18 6.72 28.70 -10.16
C LEU A 18 8.15 28.14 -10.24
N CYS A 19 8.61 27.36 -9.25
CA CYS A 19 9.95 26.78 -9.25
C CYS A 19 9.99 25.36 -8.63
N PRO A 20 9.86 24.26 -9.39
CA PRO A 20 10.40 22.99 -8.94
C PRO A 20 11.85 22.92 -9.41
N PRO A 21 12.80 23.19 -8.51
CA PRO A 21 13.70 22.11 -8.14
C PRO A 21 13.82 22.12 -6.62
N VAL A 22 12.78 21.62 -5.97
CA VAL A 22 12.95 21.14 -4.61
C VAL A 22 13.82 19.89 -4.74
N PRO A 23 14.90 19.70 -3.94
CA PRO A 23 15.68 18.47 -3.98
C PRO A 23 14.73 17.27 -3.98
N ASP A 24 14.99 16.24 -4.80
CA ASP A 24 14.15 15.03 -4.92
C ASP A 24 13.77 14.39 -3.58
N GLU A 25 14.50 14.74 -2.51
CA GLU A 25 14.31 14.30 -1.14
C GLU A 25 13.18 15.05 -0.38
N ILE A 26 12.91 16.32 -0.68
CA ILE A 26 11.93 17.14 0.05
C ILE A 26 10.56 17.11 -0.65
N THR A 27 10.51 17.06 -1.99
CA THR A 27 9.26 16.85 -2.76
C THR A 27 8.62 15.51 -2.46
N ARG A 28 9.42 14.47 -2.19
CA ARG A 28 8.95 13.15 -1.74
C ARG A 28 8.28 13.14 -0.36
N LYS A 29 8.50 14.15 0.49
CA LYS A 29 7.93 14.19 1.84
C LYS A 29 6.72 15.12 1.98
N LEU A 30 6.64 16.16 1.17
CA LEU A 30 5.52 17.13 1.23
C LEU A 30 4.35 16.76 0.31
N ALA A 31 4.58 16.07 -0.81
CA ALA A 31 3.51 15.58 -1.68
C ALA A 31 2.92 14.22 -1.23
N PHE A 32 3.48 13.62 -0.18
CA PHE A 32 3.18 12.27 0.28
C PHE A 32 3.04 12.25 1.80
N HIS A 33 2.05 12.95 2.35
CA HIS A 33 1.60 12.55 3.68
C HIS A 33 1.00 11.14 3.51
N PRO A 34 1.59 10.08 4.08
CA PRO A 34 1.03 8.76 3.92
C PRO A 34 -0.40 8.80 4.44
N PRO A 35 -1.38 8.26 3.70
CA PRO A 35 -2.73 8.16 4.21
C PRO A 35 -2.69 7.44 5.56
N LYS A 36 -3.65 7.74 6.42
CA LYS A 36 -3.82 6.94 7.63
C LYS A 36 -3.99 5.49 7.18
N GLY A 37 -3.12 4.60 7.66
CA GLY A 37 -3.15 3.20 7.24
C GLY A 37 -4.54 2.59 7.46
N THR A 38 -5.07 1.95 6.43
CA THR A 38 -6.41 1.35 6.40
C THR A 38 -6.37 -0.15 6.62
N TYR A 39 -5.24 -0.69 7.09
CA TYR A 39 -5.13 -2.07 7.53
C TYR A 39 -4.12 -2.24 8.67
N SER A 40 -4.14 -3.41 9.28
CA SER A 40 -3.24 -3.80 10.37
C SER A 40 -2.63 -5.17 10.10
N ALA A 41 -1.33 -5.33 10.35
CA ALA A 41 -0.64 -6.62 10.24
C ALA A 41 -0.58 -7.31 11.61
N HIS A 42 -0.86 -8.62 11.64
CA HIS A 42 -0.91 -9.43 12.86
C HIS A 42 -0.19 -10.75 12.64
N LEU A 43 0.63 -11.18 13.60
CA LEU A 43 1.28 -12.49 13.52
C LEU A 43 0.23 -13.61 13.66
N HIS A 44 0.45 -14.74 12.99
CA HIS A 44 -0.43 -15.91 13.20
C HIS A 44 -0.33 -16.43 14.64
N SER A 45 0.83 -16.30 15.28
CA SER A 45 1.05 -16.69 16.67
C SER A 45 0.40 -15.75 17.68
N ASP A 46 0.16 -14.49 17.30
CA ASP A 46 -0.39 -13.46 18.17
C ASP A 46 -1.33 -12.54 17.36
N PRO A 47 -2.60 -12.95 17.20
CA PRO A 47 -3.55 -12.29 16.32
C PRO A 47 -4.17 -11.00 16.87
N GLU A 48 -3.90 -10.68 18.14
CA GLU A 48 -4.41 -9.49 18.84
C GLU A 48 -3.41 -8.32 18.78
N VAL A 49 -2.12 -8.63 18.61
CA VAL A 49 -1.07 -7.61 18.57
C VAL A 49 -0.78 -7.13 17.16
N GLN A 50 -1.14 -5.87 16.91
CA GLN A 50 -0.78 -5.17 15.68
C GLN A 50 0.74 -4.92 15.60
N ILE A 51 1.33 -5.35 14.49
CA ILE A 51 2.73 -5.09 14.14
C ILE A 51 2.80 -3.88 13.20
N ARG A 52 3.47 -2.82 13.64
CA ARG A 52 3.61 -1.56 12.87
C ARG A 52 4.85 -1.48 11.98
N ASN A 53 5.81 -2.40 12.15
CA ASN A 53 7.07 -2.36 11.42
C ASN A 53 7.28 -3.66 10.65
N ALA A 54 7.35 -3.57 9.31
CA ALA A 54 7.52 -4.71 8.41
C ALA A 54 8.78 -5.53 8.71
N SER A 55 9.86 -4.93 9.23
CA SER A 55 11.08 -5.67 9.62
C SER A 55 10.80 -6.73 10.69
N LYS A 56 9.80 -6.52 11.56
CA LYS A 56 9.41 -7.50 12.60
C LYS A 56 8.63 -8.68 12.05
N LEU A 57 8.16 -8.60 10.80
CA LEU A 57 7.41 -9.63 10.08
C LEU A 57 8.30 -10.49 9.16
N VAL A 58 9.58 -10.12 9.01
CA VAL A 58 10.53 -10.83 8.16
C VAL A 58 10.63 -12.30 8.57
N ARG A 59 10.42 -13.19 7.60
CA ARG A 59 10.42 -14.66 7.76
C ARG A 59 9.40 -15.18 8.79
N LYS A 60 8.32 -14.44 9.04
CA LYS A 60 7.22 -14.87 9.91
C LYS A 60 5.95 -15.04 9.09
N GLN A 61 5.06 -15.89 9.60
CA GLN A 61 3.70 -16.03 9.08
C GLN A 61 2.80 -14.98 9.73
N PHE A 62 2.16 -14.16 8.92
CA PHE A 62 1.31 -13.06 9.36
C PHE A 62 0.16 -12.86 8.39
N ARG A 63 -0.87 -12.17 8.87
CA ARG A 63 -2.04 -11.78 8.08
C ARG A 63 -2.28 -10.29 8.20
N ILE A 64 -2.95 -9.74 7.21
CA ILE A 64 -3.45 -8.37 7.25
C ILE A 64 -4.95 -8.38 7.54
N LYS A 65 -5.39 -7.40 8.33
CA LYS A 65 -6.80 -7.13 8.63
C LYS A 65 -7.12 -5.71 8.15
N PRO A 66 -7.87 -5.54 7.06
CA PRO A 66 -8.33 -4.22 6.63
C PRO A 66 -9.24 -3.59 7.68
N GLU A 67 -9.16 -2.28 7.83
CA GLU A 67 -10.16 -1.47 8.52
C GLU A 67 -11.46 -1.48 7.69
N GLN A 68 -12.61 -1.42 8.37
CA GLN A 68 -13.89 -1.41 7.69
C GLN A 68 -14.18 -0.03 7.12
N LEU A 69 -13.98 0.13 5.81
CA LEU A 69 -14.31 1.38 5.11
C LEU A 69 -15.71 1.33 4.47
N THR A 70 -16.22 0.13 4.22
CA THR A 70 -17.58 -0.10 3.72
C THR A 70 -18.51 -0.62 4.82
N LYS A 71 -19.80 -0.25 4.72
CA LYS A 71 -20.84 -0.70 5.65
C LYS A 71 -21.31 -2.11 5.29
N CYS A 72 -20.54 -3.12 5.68
CA CYS A 72 -20.90 -4.52 5.49
C CYS A 72 -20.47 -5.40 6.68
N PRO A 73 -21.00 -6.62 6.79
CA PRO A 73 -20.61 -7.55 7.84
C PRO A 73 -19.12 -7.88 7.81
N TYR A 74 -18.53 -8.15 8.97
CA TYR A 74 -17.12 -8.54 9.08
C TYR A 74 -16.79 -9.83 8.32
N SER A 75 -17.76 -10.74 8.18
CA SER A 75 -17.61 -11.99 7.40
C SER A 75 -17.23 -11.76 5.94
N GLU A 76 -17.69 -10.65 5.34
CA GLU A 76 -17.35 -10.29 3.95
C GLU A 76 -15.88 -9.93 3.82
N TYR A 77 -15.33 -9.23 4.82
CA TYR A 77 -13.90 -8.94 4.87
C TYR A 77 -13.07 -10.20 5.07
N GLU A 78 -13.52 -11.11 5.94
CA GLU A 78 -12.85 -12.41 6.14
C GLU A 78 -12.81 -13.22 4.86
N GLU A 79 -13.89 -13.20 4.08
CA GLU A 79 -13.96 -13.84 2.77
C GLU A 79 -12.95 -13.26 1.77
N VAL A 80 -12.83 -11.93 1.71
CA VAL A 80 -11.86 -11.24 0.84
C VAL A 80 -10.42 -11.61 1.21
N VAL A 81 -10.08 -11.62 2.51
CA VAL A 81 -8.68 -11.86 2.95
C VAL A 81 -8.32 -13.34 3.10
N ARG A 82 -9.29 -14.26 2.99
CA ARG A 82 -9.11 -15.70 3.21
C ARG A 82 -7.97 -16.31 2.41
N ASN A 83 -7.77 -15.86 1.17
CA ASN A 83 -6.77 -16.39 0.24
C ASN A 83 -5.65 -15.38 -0.07
N VAL A 84 -5.44 -14.40 0.82
CA VAL A 84 -4.38 -13.41 0.67
C VAL A 84 -3.13 -13.91 1.38
N GLU A 85 -2.12 -14.28 0.60
CA GLU A 85 -0.80 -14.64 1.13
C GLU A 85 -0.01 -13.36 1.40
N CYS A 86 0.46 -13.16 2.62
CA CYS A 86 1.23 -11.99 3.02
C CYS A 86 2.71 -12.34 3.21
N PHE A 87 3.60 -11.49 2.69
CA PHE A 87 5.04 -11.64 2.87
C PHE A 87 5.73 -10.28 2.92
N THR A 88 7.03 -10.30 3.22
CA THR A 88 7.84 -9.08 3.26
C THR A 88 8.88 -9.09 2.15
N LEU A 89 9.12 -7.91 1.58
CA LEU A 89 10.17 -7.70 0.58
C LEU A 89 11.18 -6.69 1.12
N ARG A 90 12.46 -6.91 0.82
CA ARG A 90 13.52 -5.93 1.08
C ARG A 90 13.73 -5.12 -0.20
N THR A 91 13.54 -3.81 -0.12
CA THR A 91 13.78 -2.90 -1.24
C THR A 91 15.28 -2.71 -1.47
N ALA A 92 15.66 -2.16 -2.63
CA ALA A 92 17.05 -1.85 -2.95
C ALA A 92 17.69 -0.86 -1.94
N LEU A 93 16.87 0.00 -1.32
CA LEU A 93 17.29 0.94 -0.28
C LEU A 93 17.41 0.30 1.12
N GLY A 94 17.11 -0.99 1.24
CA GLY A 94 17.22 -1.74 2.49
C GLY A 94 15.99 -1.68 3.40
N ASN A 95 14.92 -0.99 2.99
CA ASN A 95 13.65 -0.96 3.73
C ASN A 95 12.89 -2.26 3.54
N PHE A 96 12.07 -2.63 4.53
CA PHE A 96 11.13 -3.74 4.40
C PHE A 96 9.73 -3.20 4.11
N ILE A 97 9.08 -3.75 3.10
CA ILE A 97 7.68 -3.48 2.75
C ILE A 97 6.84 -4.74 2.90
N ILE A 98 5.54 -4.57 3.10
CA ILE A 98 4.57 -5.67 3.06
C ILE A 98 4.10 -5.82 1.61
N ALA A 99 4.04 -7.06 1.16
CA ALA A 99 3.46 -7.45 -0.11
C ALA A 99 2.45 -8.56 0.10
N VAL A 100 1.49 -8.63 -0.82
CA VAL A 100 0.47 -9.66 -0.86
C VAL A 100 0.48 -10.36 -2.21
N LYS A 101 0.13 -11.63 -2.18
CA LYS A 101 -0.17 -12.44 -3.35
C LYS A 101 -1.59 -12.96 -3.23
N CYS A 102 -2.36 -12.79 -4.30
CA CYS A 102 -3.67 -13.41 -4.48
C CYS A 102 -3.59 -14.36 -5.67
N SER A 103 -3.99 -15.60 -5.47
CA SER A 103 -4.05 -16.61 -6.54
C SER A 103 -5.52 -16.87 -6.88
N PRO A 104 -5.88 -17.03 -8.17
CA PRO A 104 -7.24 -17.35 -8.56
C PRO A 104 -7.62 -18.77 -8.11
N GLN A 105 -8.87 -18.97 -7.71
CA GLN A 105 -9.46 -20.28 -7.47
C GLN A 105 -9.64 -21.05 -8.77
N THR A 106 -9.92 -20.34 -9.87
CA THR A 106 -10.01 -20.94 -11.21
C THR A 106 -8.95 -20.32 -12.13
N PRO A 107 -7.73 -20.89 -12.19
CA PRO A 107 -6.67 -20.36 -13.05
C PRO A 107 -7.05 -20.40 -14.53
N GLY A 108 -6.59 -19.40 -15.29
CA GLY A 108 -6.77 -19.33 -16.73
C GLY A 108 -6.11 -20.52 -17.43
N THR A 109 -6.80 -21.09 -18.42
CA THR A 109 -6.30 -22.28 -19.13
C THR A 109 -5.31 -21.94 -20.24
N GLU A 110 -5.37 -20.71 -20.75
CA GLU A 110 -4.51 -20.19 -21.82
C GLU A 110 -3.05 -20.15 -21.40
N GLU A 111 -2.16 -20.69 -22.25
CA GLU A 111 -0.73 -20.84 -21.95
C GLU A 111 -0.05 -19.50 -21.63
N ARG A 112 -0.50 -18.41 -22.27
CA ARG A 112 0.01 -17.06 -22.00
C ARG A 112 -0.33 -16.58 -20.60
N ILE A 113 -1.52 -16.92 -20.10
CA ILE A 113 -1.98 -16.50 -18.78
C ILE A 113 -1.23 -17.28 -17.69
N LYS A 114 -1.09 -18.60 -17.87
CA LYS A 114 -0.35 -19.47 -16.94
C LYS A 114 1.11 -19.04 -16.71
N ASN A 115 1.75 -18.49 -17.73
CA ASN A 115 3.16 -18.06 -17.67
C ASN A 115 3.32 -16.57 -17.36
N SER A 116 2.25 -15.88 -16.96
CA SER A 116 2.26 -14.45 -16.63
C SER A 116 1.84 -14.24 -15.18
N VAL A 117 2.32 -13.17 -14.57
CA VAL A 117 1.81 -12.66 -13.28
C VAL A 117 1.47 -11.18 -13.45
N VAL A 118 0.60 -10.68 -12.59
CA VAL A 118 0.22 -9.27 -12.58
C VAL A 118 0.81 -8.62 -11.35
N ILE A 119 1.49 -7.48 -11.54
CA ILE A 119 1.95 -6.63 -10.45
C ILE A 119 1.02 -5.43 -10.42
N PHE A 120 0.17 -5.35 -9.39
CA PHE A 120 -0.72 -4.25 -9.14
C PHE A 120 -0.04 -3.19 -8.28
N SER A 121 0.15 -2.01 -8.86
CA SER A 121 0.69 -0.83 -8.19
C SER A 121 -0.45 0.15 -7.92
N GLN A 122 -0.90 0.25 -6.66
CA GLN A 122 -1.97 1.17 -6.28
C GLN A 122 -1.59 2.64 -6.53
N PRO A 123 -2.57 3.54 -6.68
CA PRO A 123 -2.34 4.98 -6.78
C PRO A 123 -1.59 5.55 -5.58
N ASN A 124 -1.05 6.77 -5.77
CA ASN A 124 -0.49 7.54 -4.67
C ASN A 124 -1.58 7.81 -3.62
N ALA A 125 -1.18 7.84 -2.35
CA ALA A 125 -2.06 8.04 -1.19
C ALA A 125 -3.11 6.94 -0.95
N SER A 126 -2.84 5.73 -1.45
CA SER A 126 -3.55 4.50 -1.10
C SER A 126 -2.62 3.48 -0.46
N ASP A 127 -3.19 2.54 0.31
CA ASP A 127 -2.47 1.38 0.83
C ASP A 127 -3.20 0.07 0.47
N LEU A 128 -2.63 -1.07 0.86
CA LEU A 128 -3.23 -2.38 0.60
C LEU A 128 -4.65 -2.53 1.16
N GLY A 129 -4.99 -1.86 2.27
CA GLY A 129 -6.29 -2.03 2.94
C GLY A 129 -7.46 -1.51 2.12
N GLU A 130 -7.26 -0.44 1.34
CA GLU A 130 -8.27 0.13 0.45
C GLU A 130 -8.65 -0.83 -0.68
N TYR A 131 -7.70 -1.68 -1.09
CA TYR A 131 -7.87 -2.68 -2.15
C TYR A 131 -8.19 -4.08 -1.62
N LEU A 132 -8.57 -4.16 -0.34
CA LEU A 132 -9.06 -5.37 0.34
C LEU A 132 -10.47 -5.14 0.91
N GLN A 133 -11.20 -4.16 0.37
CA GLN A 133 -12.58 -3.90 0.72
C GLN A 133 -13.53 -4.80 -0.08
N PRO A 134 -14.60 -5.35 0.53
CA PRO A 134 -15.64 -6.08 -0.18
C PRO A 134 -16.50 -5.13 -1.04
N TYR A 135 -17.17 -5.70 -2.05
CA TYR A 135 -18.09 -5.02 -2.98
C TYR A 135 -17.47 -3.94 -3.90
N HIS A 136 -16.16 -3.79 -3.87
CA HIS A 136 -15.39 -3.00 -4.83
C HIS A 136 -14.39 -3.91 -5.55
N MET A 137 -13.79 -3.39 -6.63
CA MET A 137 -12.65 -4.06 -7.25
C MET A 137 -11.52 -4.16 -6.22
N ASN A 138 -11.20 -5.39 -5.81
CA ASN A 138 -10.17 -5.71 -4.84
C ASN A 138 -9.13 -6.67 -5.45
N ILE A 139 -7.99 -6.82 -4.78
CA ILE A 139 -6.85 -7.60 -5.30
C ILE A 139 -7.23 -9.07 -5.54
N PRO A 140 -7.91 -9.78 -4.61
CA PRO A 140 -8.40 -11.13 -4.87
C PRO A 140 -9.31 -11.23 -6.10
N MET A 141 -10.26 -10.29 -6.25
CA MET A 141 -11.15 -10.26 -7.41
C MET A 141 -10.40 -10.01 -8.72
N MET A 142 -9.36 -9.18 -8.72
CA MET A 142 -8.49 -9.02 -9.89
C MET A 142 -7.80 -10.34 -10.27
N ALA A 143 -7.35 -11.14 -9.30
CA ALA A 143 -6.73 -12.44 -9.59
C ALA A 143 -7.72 -13.38 -10.26
N GLU A 144 -8.95 -13.49 -9.73
CA GLU A 144 -10.01 -14.29 -10.35
C GLU A 144 -10.34 -13.84 -11.78
N LEU A 145 -10.50 -12.53 -11.99
CA LEU A 145 -10.86 -11.98 -13.31
C LEU A 145 -9.77 -12.16 -14.36
N LEU A 146 -8.50 -12.06 -13.96
CA LEU A 146 -7.36 -12.20 -14.85
C LEU A 146 -6.93 -13.67 -15.01
N GLY A 147 -7.42 -14.57 -14.15
CA GLY A 147 -7.07 -15.98 -14.16
C GLY A 147 -5.58 -16.23 -13.88
N THR A 148 -4.89 -15.31 -13.21
CA THR A 148 -3.48 -15.46 -12.81
C THR A 148 -3.19 -14.79 -11.47
N ASP A 149 -2.02 -15.10 -10.92
CA ASP A 149 -1.52 -14.51 -9.67
C ASP A 149 -1.40 -12.98 -9.80
N VAL A 150 -1.98 -12.28 -8.84
CA VAL A 150 -1.82 -10.84 -8.66
C VAL A 150 -1.01 -10.57 -7.41
N TYR A 151 0.05 -9.80 -7.58
CA TYR A 151 0.91 -9.31 -6.51
C TYR A 151 0.63 -7.82 -6.29
N ALA A 152 0.49 -7.40 -5.04
CA ALA A 152 0.41 -5.99 -4.67
C ALA A 152 1.32 -5.72 -3.46
N PHE A 153 1.72 -4.47 -3.23
CA PHE A 153 2.68 -4.14 -2.18
C PHE A 153 2.52 -2.70 -1.72
N ASP A 154 2.82 -2.41 -0.47
CA ASP A 154 2.92 -1.02 -0.01
C ASP A 154 4.20 -0.36 -0.52
N TYR A 155 4.09 0.92 -0.90
CA TYR A 155 5.27 1.74 -1.17
C TYR A 155 6.07 1.98 0.11
N SER A 156 7.38 2.13 -0.01
CA SER A 156 8.19 2.60 1.10
C SER A 156 7.86 4.07 1.39
N GLY A 157 7.02 4.31 2.39
CA GLY A 157 6.84 5.63 3.02
C GLY A 157 8.02 6.04 3.89
#